data_AF-A0A8T9Q6P7-F1
#
_entry.id   AF-A0A8T9Q6P7-F1
#
_cell.length_a   1.000
_cell.length_b   1.000
_cell.length_c   1.000
_cell.angle_alpha   90.00
_cell.angle_beta   90.00
_cell.angle_gamma   90.00
#
_symmetry.space_group_name_H-M   'P 1'
#
loop_
_entity.id
_entity.type
_entity.pdbx_description
1 polymer ?
#
loop_
_entity_poly.entity_id
_entity_poly.type
_entity_poly.pdbx_seq_one_letter_code
_entity_poly.pdbx_strand_id
1 'polypeptide(L)'
;MAGLTQASVTTVGFTNYNGQAAQLRADGIRLYGGTATTPSTVAQDLEPEYVAVSADSRTAYITLQENNALATLDLTTLQFTSVRALGYQDHSQPGFALDASDQTPDVLLANWPIRGMRQPDALATFEVGGQRYLLTANEGDAREYSALTEAVRLGDAAYPLDATAFPQAALLKNTQALGRLNVTNKLGDIDGDGDFDQIYAFGAAPLAF
;
A
#
# COMPACT_ATOMS: atom_id res chain seq x y z
N MET A 1 -0.40 17.88 -35.50
CA MET A 1 -0.09 17.75 -34.06
C MET A 1 1.01 18.75 -33.74
N ALA A 2 0.83 19.60 -32.72
CA ALA A 2 1.92 20.46 -32.25
C ALA A 2 3.03 19.56 -31.68
N GLY A 3 4.29 19.85 -32.01
CA GLY A 3 5.44 19.09 -31.51
C GLY A 3 5.70 19.45 -30.05
N LEU A 4 5.28 18.59 -29.13
CA LEU A 4 5.64 18.71 -27.72
C LEU A 4 7.16 18.46 -27.57
N THR A 5 7.80 19.25 -26.72
CA THR A 5 9.23 19.12 -26.40
C THR A 5 9.39 19.05 -24.88
N GLN A 6 10.61 18.77 -24.40
CA GLN A 6 10.88 18.81 -22.95
C GLN A 6 10.59 20.18 -22.33
N ALA A 7 10.69 21.27 -23.10
CA ALA A 7 10.33 22.61 -22.62
C ALA A 7 8.82 22.79 -22.37
N SER A 8 7.99 21.86 -22.84
CA SER A 8 6.55 21.81 -22.57
C SER A 8 6.21 21.00 -21.30
N VAL A 9 7.21 20.40 -20.64
CA VAL A 9 7.04 19.55 -19.47
C VAL A 9 7.46 20.31 -18.22
N THR A 10 6.61 20.27 -17.19
CA THR A 10 6.98 20.69 -15.84
C THR A 10 7.01 19.46 -14.93
N THR A 11 8.14 19.25 -14.25
CA THR A 11 8.29 18.16 -13.29
C THR A 11 8.02 18.69 -11.89
N VAL A 12 7.02 18.12 -11.22
CA VAL A 12 6.73 18.36 -9.81
C VAL A 12 7.17 17.13 -9.03
N GLY A 13 8.01 17.32 -8.00
CA GLY A 13 8.56 16.23 -7.19
C GLY A 13 8.20 16.35 -5.71
N PHE A 14 8.55 15.33 -4.94
CA PHE A 14 8.22 15.22 -3.51
C PHE A 14 9.33 15.69 -2.56
N THR A 15 10.35 16.41 -3.05
CA THR A 15 11.52 16.82 -2.25
C THR A 15 11.15 17.55 -0.96
N ASN A 16 10.03 18.29 -0.95
CA ASN A 16 9.52 19.01 0.22
C ASN A 16 9.10 18.06 1.38
N TYR A 17 8.90 16.77 1.10
CA TYR A 17 8.58 15.75 2.10
C TYR A 17 9.82 15.04 2.67
N ASN A 18 11.03 15.29 2.17
CA ASN A 18 12.24 14.57 2.62
C ASN A 18 12.51 14.71 4.13
N GLY A 19 12.09 15.82 4.75
CA GLY A 19 12.19 16.04 6.20
C GLY A 19 11.06 15.40 7.03
N GLN A 20 10.10 14.70 6.42
CA GLN A 20 8.86 14.25 7.05
C GLN A 20 8.75 12.73 7.17
N ALA A 21 9.81 11.97 6.85
CA ALA A 21 9.77 10.50 6.79
C ALA A 21 9.21 9.85 8.06
N ALA A 22 9.61 10.32 9.26
CA ALA A 22 9.12 9.78 10.52
C ALA A 22 7.62 10.00 10.72
N GLN A 23 7.11 11.20 10.41
CA GLN A 23 5.69 11.52 10.51
C GLN A 23 4.87 10.72 9.51
N LEU A 24 5.32 10.65 8.24
CA LEU A 24 4.61 9.91 7.20
C LEU A 24 4.51 8.41 7.54
N ARG A 25 5.57 7.81 8.11
CA ARG A 25 5.51 6.42 8.62
C ARG A 25 4.53 6.27 9.78
N ALA A 26 4.52 7.22 10.72
CA ALA A 26 3.56 7.22 11.83
C ALA A 26 2.11 7.36 11.35
N ASP A 27 1.88 8.07 10.25
CA ASP A 27 0.57 8.20 9.59
C ASP A 27 0.19 6.94 8.79
N GLY A 28 1.07 5.95 8.69
CA GLY A 28 0.82 4.66 8.02
C GLY A 28 1.25 4.61 6.56
N ILE A 29 2.01 5.59 6.07
CA ILE A 29 2.61 5.58 4.73
C ILE A 29 3.85 4.68 4.77
N ARG A 30 3.91 3.72 3.85
CA ARG A 30 5.02 2.77 3.78
C ARG A 30 6.21 3.44 3.08
N LEU A 31 7.29 3.65 3.81
CA LEU A 31 8.56 4.22 3.32
C LEU A 31 9.72 3.33 3.75
N TYR A 32 10.26 2.53 2.83
CA TYR A 32 11.19 1.43 3.14
C TYR A 32 12.15 1.09 1.99
N GLY A 33 12.25 1.97 1.00
CA GLY A 33 13.12 1.85 -0.16
C GLY A 33 14.61 2.07 0.15
N GLY A 34 15.44 1.83 -0.86
CA GLY A 34 16.88 1.81 -0.73
C GLY A 34 17.39 0.55 0.00
N THR A 35 18.54 0.66 0.66
CA THR A 35 19.13 -0.42 1.47
C THR A 35 19.34 0.07 2.90
N ALA A 36 19.59 -0.85 3.84
CA ALA A 36 19.91 -0.48 5.22
C ALA A 36 21.11 0.48 5.33
N THR A 37 22.09 0.36 4.42
CA THR A 37 23.28 1.23 4.38
C THR A 37 23.08 2.51 3.58
N THR A 38 22.05 2.56 2.73
CA THR A 38 21.76 3.70 1.85
C THR A 38 20.25 3.79 1.66
N PRO A 39 19.53 4.27 2.69
CA PRO A 39 18.07 4.39 2.62
C PRO A 39 17.68 5.46 1.59
N SER A 40 16.53 5.25 0.94
CA SER A 40 15.90 6.26 0.10
C SER A 40 15.53 7.52 0.90
N THR A 41 15.55 8.68 0.23
CA THR A 41 14.78 9.84 0.68
C THR A 41 13.29 9.62 0.39
N VAL A 42 12.39 10.35 1.07
CA VAL A 42 10.94 10.25 0.79
C VAL A 42 10.64 10.46 -0.69
N ALA A 43 11.27 11.44 -1.32
CA ALA A 43 11.07 11.72 -2.74
C ALA A 43 11.57 10.63 -3.70
N GLN A 44 12.51 9.79 -3.26
CA GLN A 44 12.95 8.62 -4.02
C GLN A 44 12.08 7.39 -3.73
N ASP A 45 11.39 7.37 -2.59
CA ASP A 45 10.60 6.23 -2.11
C ASP A 45 9.14 6.29 -2.56
N LEU A 46 8.59 7.49 -2.75
CA LEU A 46 7.24 7.64 -3.27
C LEU A 46 7.22 7.27 -4.75
N GLU A 47 6.33 6.33 -5.12
CA GLU A 47 6.19 5.77 -6.47
C GLU A 47 4.79 6.10 -7.03
N PRO A 48 4.66 7.19 -7.82
CA PRO A 48 3.41 7.56 -8.51
C PRO A 48 3.04 6.61 -9.64
N GLU A 49 1.80 6.13 -9.65
CA GLU A 49 1.29 5.26 -10.73
C GLU A 49 0.23 5.96 -11.59
N TYR A 50 -1.01 6.04 -11.10
CA TYR A 50 -2.12 6.61 -11.86
C TYR A 50 -2.44 8.04 -11.43
N VAL A 51 -2.98 8.83 -12.36
CA VAL A 51 -3.46 10.20 -12.10
C VAL A 51 -4.89 10.38 -12.59
N ALA A 52 -5.76 10.96 -11.77
CA ALA A 52 -7.02 11.53 -12.22
C ALA A 52 -7.11 13.00 -11.86
N VAL A 53 -7.73 13.77 -12.74
CA VAL A 53 -7.87 15.21 -12.62
C VAL A 53 -9.31 15.54 -12.25
N SER A 54 -9.50 16.56 -11.41
CA SER A 54 -10.81 17.07 -11.06
C SER A 54 -11.55 17.67 -12.26
N ALA A 55 -12.89 17.71 -12.22
CA ALA A 55 -13.71 18.26 -13.30
C ALA A 55 -13.41 19.73 -13.63
N ASP A 56 -12.92 20.50 -12.64
CA ASP A 56 -12.53 21.90 -12.81
C ASP A 56 -11.05 22.08 -13.22
N SER A 57 -10.32 20.99 -13.46
CA SER A 57 -8.91 20.95 -13.87
C SER A 57 -7.94 21.65 -12.91
N ARG A 58 -8.32 21.78 -11.62
CA ARG A 58 -7.48 22.42 -10.60
C ARG A 58 -6.73 21.46 -9.69
N THR A 59 -7.18 20.21 -9.60
CA THR A 59 -6.61 19.23 -8.67
C THR A 59 -6.30 17.94 -9.41
N ALA A 60 -5.10 17.43 -9.23
CA ALA A 60 -4.76 16.06 -9.60
C ALA A 60 -4.67 15.19 -8.34
N TYR A 61 -5.20 13.98 -8.43
CA TYR A 61 -5.07 12.93 -7.43
C TYR A 61 -4.19 11.84 -8.03
N ILE A 62 -3.23 11.35 -7.25
CA ILE A 62 -2.18 10.45 -7.70
C ILE A 62 -2.10 9.27 -6.75
N THR A 63 -2.18 8.06 -7.27
CA THR A 63 -1.98 6.83 -6.47
C THR A 63 -0.50 6.58 -6.20
N LEU A 64 -0.22 6.06 -5.01
CA LEU A 64 1.10 5.67 -4.54
C LEU A 64 0.99 4.24 -3.98
N GLN A 65 0.89 3.28 -4.88
CA GLN A 65 0.45 1.90 -4.62
C GLN A 65 1.30 1.22 -3.52
N GLU A 66 2.61 1.19 -3.69
CA GLU A 66 3.60 0.56 -2.80
C GLU A 66 3.70 1.29 -1.47
N ASN A 67 3.33 2.58 -1.44
CA ASN A 67 3.33 3.40 -0.24
C ASN A 67 2.00 3.31 0.54
N ASN A 68 0.98 2.60 0.02
CA ASN A 68 -0.38 2.54 0.58
C ASN A 68 -0.99 3.93 0.78
N ALA A 69 -0.81 4.82 -0.21
CA ALA A 69 -1.12 6.24 -0.08
C ALA A 69 -1.74 6.87 -1.35
N LEU A 70 -2.28 8.08 -1.17
CA LEU A 70 -2.75 8.96 -2.24
C LEU A 70 -2.11 10.35 -2.07
N ALA A 71 -1.56 10.90 -3.15
CA ALA A 71 -1.09 12.27 -3.21
C ALA A 71 -2.13 13.19 -3.90
N THR A 72 -2.22 14.43 -3.42
CA THR A 72 -3.05 15.48 -4.03
C THR A 72 -2.14 16.62 -4.49
N LEU A 73 -2.27 17.02 -5.75
CA LEU A 73 -1.51 18.09 -6.38
C LEU A 73 -2.45 19.22 -6.80
N ASP A 74 -2.13 20.45 -6.41
CA ASP A 74 -2.75 21.64 -6.95
C ASP A 74 -2.12 21.97 -8.31
N LEU A 75 -2.92 21.95 -9.37
CA LEU A 75 -2.48 22.18 -10.75
C LEU A 75 -2.30 23.66 -11.10
N THR A 76 -2.75 24.57 -10.23
CA THR A 76 -2.54 26.02 -10.36
C THR A 76 -1.20 26.43 -9.76
N THR A 77 -0.90 25.94 -8.56
CA THR A 77 0.34 26.29 -7.83
C THR A 77 1.48 25.31 -8.10
N LEU A 78 1.19 24.13 -8.67
CA LEU A 78 2.12 23.04 -8.91
C LEU A 78 2.79 22.56 -7.61
N GLN A 79 2.01 22.49 -6.53
CA GLN A 79 2.44 22.02 -5.22
C GLN A 79 1.59 20.85 -4.74
N PHE A 80 2.25 19.81 -4.24
CA PHE A 80 1.55 18.76 -3.50
C PHE A 80 0.96 19.36 -2.22
N THR A 81 -0.34 19.16 -2.02
CA THR A 81 -1.10 19.66 -0.88
C THR A 81 -1.31 18.60 0.19
N SER A 82 -1.21 17.32 -0.16
CA SER A 82 -1.28 16.21 0.79
C SER A 82 -0.63 14.93 0.24
N VAL A 83 -0.09 14.12 1.14
CA VAL A 83 0.14 12.67 0.94
C VAL A 83 -0.57 11.97 2.10
N ARG A 84 -1.55 11.13 1.82
CA ARG A 84 -2.43 10.52 2.83
C ARG A 84 -2.37 9.00 2.74
N ALA A 85 -2.13 8.34 3.86
CA ALA A 85 -2.26 6.88 3.96
C ALA A 85 -3.71 6.44 3.75
N LEU A 86 -3.89 5.30 3.10
CA LEU A 86 -5.20 4.70 2.84
C LEU A 86 -5.64 3.73 3.93
N GLY A 87 -4.74 3.43 4.88
CA GLY A 87 -5.00 2.52 5.98
C GLY A 87 -5.06 1.07 5.53
N TYR A 88 -5.63 0.21 6.37
CA TYR A 88 -5.64 -1.23 6.17
C TYR A 88 -7.04 -1.80 6.41
N GLN A 89 -7.40 -2.85 5.69
CA GLN A 89 -8.62 -3.62 5.93
C GLN A 89 -8.33 -4.67 7.00
N ASP A 90 -9.01 -4.59 8.15
CA ASP A 90 -8.93 -5.64 9.18
C ASP A 90 -9.82 -6.82 8.77
N HIS A 91 -9.20 -7.96 8.46
CA HIS A 91 -9.89 -9.19 8.05
C HIS A 91 -10.30 -10.06 9.25
N SER A 92 -10.02 -9.65 10.48
CA SER A 92 -10.51 -10.33 11.68
C SER A 92 -11.97 -9.96 12.00
N GLN A 93 -12.46 -8.85 11.42
CA GLN A 93 -13.78 -8.30 11.72
C GLN A 93 -14.89 -8.96 10.88
N PRO A 94 -16.09 -9.20 11.48
CA PRO A 94 -17.24 -9.69 10.73
C PRO A 94 -17.53 -8.85 9.48
N GLY A 95 -17.81 -9.52 8.35
CA GLY A 95 -18.07 -8.87 7.07
C GLY A 95 -16.84 -8.66 6.18
N PHE A 96 -15.63 -8.95 6.69
CA PHE A 96 -14.38 -8.89 5.93
C PHE A 96 -13.69 -10.24 5.80
N ALA A 97 -14.47 -11.32 5.76
CA ALA A 97 -13.95 -12.66 5.53
C ALA A 97 -13.35 -12.78 4.11
N LEU A 98 -12.32 -13.60 3.97
CA LEU A 98 -11.75 -13.95 2.67
C LEU A 98 -11.45 -15.45 2.59
N ASP A 99 -11.39 -15.94 1.37
CA ASP A 99 -10.73 -17.20 1.07
C ASP A 99 -9.25 -16.94 0.83
N ALA A 100 -8.42 -17.46 1.73
CA ALA A 100 -6.99 -17.14 1.79
C ALA A 100 -6.10 -18.24 1.19
N SER A 101 -6.67 -19.37 0.77
CA SER A 101 -5.91 -20.52 0.27
C SER A 101 -6.37 -20.94 -1.12
N ASP A 102 -5.40 -21.20 -1.99
CA ASP A 102 -5.59 -21.88 -3.28
C ASP A 102 -5.36 -23.41 -3.18
N GLN A 103 -5.26 -23.97 -1.96
CA GLN A 103 -4.91 -25.39 -1.73
C GLN A 103 -6.10 -26.25 -1.30
N THR A 104 -7.30 -25.68 -1.31
CA THR A 104 -8.55 -26.38 -0.99
C THR A 104 -9.48 -26.34 -2.20
N PRO A 105 -10.28 -27.40 -2.44
CA PRO A 105 -11.24 -27.41 -3.54
C PRO A 105 -12.49 -26.56 -3.26
N ASP A 106 -12.78 -26.30 -1.99
CA ASP A 106 -13.93 -25.51 -1.53
C ASP A 106 -13.55 -24.05 -1.33
N VAL A 107 -14.53 -23.15 -1.51
CA VAL A 107 -14.41 -21.73 -1.13
C VAL A 107 -14.57 -21.60 0.38
N LEU A 108 -13.52 -21.20 1.08
CA LEU A 108 -13.51 -21.07 2.53
C LEU A 108 -13.44 -19.60 2.96
N LEU A 109 -14.58 -18.93 3.05
CA LEU A 109 -14.65 -17.59 3.62
C LEU A 109 -14.51 -17.64 5.14
N ALA A 110 -13.40 -17.13 5.65
CA ALA A 110 -13.15 -17.00 7.08
C ALA A 110 -12.53 -15.65 7.43
N ASN A 111 -12.70 -15.25 8.69
CA ASN A 111 -12.00 -14.12 9.27
C ASN A 111 -10.62 -14.56 9.76
N TRP A 112 -9.60 -13.75 9.45
CA TRP A 112 -8.20 -14.06 9.72
C TRP A 112 -7.53 -12.87 10.41
N PRO A 113 -6.51 -13.10 11.28
CA PRO A 113 -5.83 -12.03 11.98
C PRO A 113 -4.80 -11.33 11.08
N ILE A 114 -5.25 -10.84 9.91
CA ILE A 114 -4.43 -10.17 8.90
C ILE A 114 -5.03 -8.82 8.53
N ARG A 115 -4.16 -7.94 8.03
CA ARG A 115 -4.49 -6.60 7.57
C ARG A 115 -4.22 -6.50 6.06
N GLY A 116 -5.26 -6.28 5.27
CA GLY A 116 -5.12 -6.09 3.82
C GLY A 116 -4.69 -4.66 3.49
N MET A 117 -3.63 -4.50 2.69
CA MET A 117 -3.15 -3.19 2.25
C MET A 117 -4.03 -2.64 1.13
N ARG A 118 -4.37 -1.35 1.22
CA ARG A 118 -5.18 -0.66 0.23
C ARG A 118 -4.26 0.00 -0.79
N GLN A 119 -3.77 -0.80 -1.73
CA GLN A 119 -2.75 -0.44 -2.71
C GLN A 119 -3.38 -0.13 -4.07
N PRO A 120 -4.01 1.05 -4.23
CA PRO A 120 -4.62 1.39 -5.49
C PRO A 120 -3.57 1.63 -6.56
N ASP A 121 -3.75 1.01 -7.72
CA ASP A 121 -3.04 1.37 -8.93
C ASP A 121 -3.91 2.39 -9.69
N ALA A 122 -5.00 1.94 -10.31
CA ALA A 122 -5.89 2.83 -11.06
C ALA A 122 -6.80 3.70 -10.18
N LEU A 123 -7.13 4.90 -10.67
CA LEU A 123 -8.11 5.78 -10.02
C LEU A 123 -9.01 6.53 -11.01
N ALA A 124 -10.21 6.88 -10.57
CA ALA A 124 -11.13 7.76 -11.28
C ALA A 124 -11.78 8.76 -10.33
N THR A 125 -12.04 9.96 -10.84
CA THR A 125 -12.81 11.00 -10.14
C THR A 125 -14.24 11.02 -10.67
N PHE A 126 -15.22 11.21 -9.77
CA PHE A 126 -16.59 11.53 -10.17
C PHE A 126 -17.24 12.46 -9.15
N GLU A 127 -18.30 13.15 -9.57
CA GLU A 127 -19.01 14.09 -8.72
C GLU A 127 -20.50 13.76 -8.66
N VAL A 128 -21.06 13.74 -7.45
CA VAL A 128 -22.50 13.55 -7.19
C VAL A 128 -22.95 14.59 -6.18
N GLY A 129 -23.98 15.37 -6.51
CA GLY A 129 -24.51 16.39 -5.60
C GLY A 129 -23.48 17.45 -5.18
N GLY A 130 -22.48 17.74 -6.01
CA GLY A 130 -21.39 18.67 -5.71
C GLY A 130 -20.32 18.11 -4.77
N GLN A 131 -20.41 16.83 -4.39
CA GLN A 131 -19.36 16.12 -3.68
C GLN A 131 -18.52 15.33 -4.67
N ARG A 132 -17.19 15.45 -4.55
CA ARG A 132 -16.23 14.68 -5.32
C ARG A 132 -15.88 13.41 -4.59
N TYR A 133 -15.76 12.35 -5.36
CA TYR A 133 -15.38 11.03 -4.91
C TYR A 133 -14.25 10.49 -5.77
N LEU A 134 -13.40 9.67 -5.15
CA LEU A 134 -12.39 8.88 -5.83
C LEU A 134 -12.81 7.42 -5.81
N LEU A 135 -12.91 6.78 -6.98
CA LEU A 135 -12.90 5.33 -7.07
C LEU A 135 -11.46 4.90 -7.31
N THR A 136 -11.02 3.92 -6.56
CA THR A 136 -9.75 3.27 -6.81
C THR A 136 -9.94 1.81 -7.18
N ALA A 137 -8.99 1.25 -7.92
CA ALA A 137 -8.86 -0.19 -8.10
C ALA A 137 -7.59 -0.64 -7.40
N ASN A 138 -7.74 -1.58 -6.47
CA ASN A 138 -6.62 -2.16 -5.74
C ASN A 138 -6.07 -3.34 -6.53
N GLU A 139 -4.77 -3.34 -6.80
CA GLU A 139 -4.09 -4.41 -7.53
C GLU A 139 -3.29 -5.31 -6.58
N GLY A 140 -2.73 -4.73 -5.50
CA GLY A 140 -1.98 -5.50 -4.51
C GLY A 140 -0.59 -5.94 -4.98
N ASP A 141 0.08 -5.13 -5.80
CA ASP A 141 1.46 -5.40 -6.18
C ASP A 141 2.45 -5.06 -5.05
N ALA A 142 3.60 -5.73 -5.12
CA ALA A 142 4.69 -5.57 -4.18
C ALA A 142 5.78 -4.69 -4.76
N ARG A 143 6.51 -3.98 -3.90
CA ARG A 143 7.71 -3.28 -4.36
C ARG A 143 8.81 -4.30 -4.64
N GLU A 144 9.36 -4.27 -5.85
CA GLU A 144 10.47 -5.15 -6.24
C GLU A 144 11.51 -4.44 -7.11
N TYR A 145 12.78 -4.66 -6.79
CA TYR A 145 13.94 -4.32 -7.63
C TYR A 145 15.14 -5.16 -7.18
N SER A 146 16.26 -5.14 -7.91
CA SER A 146 17.38 -6.08 -7.71
C SER A 146 17.91 -6.23 -6.28
N ALA A 147 17.72 -5.22 -5.42
CA ALA A 147 18.16 -5.20 -4.03
C ALA A 147 17.02 -5.33 -2.99
N LEU A 148 15.75 -5.48 -3.44
CA LEU A 148 14.59 -5.56 -2.57
C LEU A 148 13.55 -6.52 -3.15
N THR A 149 13.24 -7.56 -2.36
CA THR A 149 12.08 -8.44 -2.56
C THR A 149 11.21 -8.34 -1.33
N GLU A 150 10.03 -7.74 -1.49
CA GLU A 150 9.12 -7.50 -0.38
C GLU A 150 8.22 -8.69 -0.10
N ALA A 151 7.62 -9.26 -1.14
CA ALA A 151 6.63 -10.31 -1.01
C ALA A 151 7.28 -11.61 -0.54
N VAL A 152 6.73 -12.16 0.55
CA VAL A 152 7.08 -13.48 1.07
C VAL A 152 5.81 -14.27 1.35
N ARG A 153 5.91 -15.60 1.32
CA ARG A 153 4.79 -16.46 1.74
C ARG A 153 4.70 -16.45 3.26
N LEU A 154 3.50 -16.30 3.81
CA LEU A 154 3.30 -16.32 5.26
C LEU A 154 3.82 -17.61 5.92
N GLY A 155 3.73 -18.74 5.21
CA GLY A 155 4.25 -20.03 5.66
C GLY A 155 5.78 -20.17 5.61
N ASP A 156 6.51 -19.19 5.06
CA ASP A 156 7.96 -19.24 4.94
C ASP A 156 8.63 -19.27 6.32
N ALA A 157 9.75 -19.99 6.42
CA ALA A 157 10.55 -20.03 7.64
C ALA A 157 11.18 -18.66 7.95
N ALA A 158 11.46 -17.86 6.92
CA ALA A 158 12.00 -16.51 7.04
C ALA A 158 10.95 -15.44 7.43
N TYR A 159 9.69 -15.84 7.63
CA TYR A 159 8.63 -14.98 8.16
C TYR A 159 8.16 -15.46 9.55
N PRO A 160 8.99 -15.38 10.60
CA PRO A 160 8.60 -15.80 11.94
C PRO A 160 7.43 -14.95 12.46
N LEU A 161 6.48 -15.59 13.15
CA LEU A 161 5.37 -14.89 13.81
C LEU A 161 5.67 -14.86 15.29
N ASP A 162 5.43 -13.71 15.94
CA ASP A 162 5.53 -13.61 17.40
C ASP A 162 4.62 -14.66 18.06
N ALA A 163 5.18 -15.39 19.02
CA ALA A 163 4.47 -16.46 19.71
C ALA A 163 3.38 -15.93 20.65
N THR A 164 3.50 -14.67 21.11
CA THR A 164 2.51 -14.05 22.00
C THR A 164 1.31 -13.53 21.22
N ALA A 165 1.54 -12.86 20.09
CA ALA A 165 0.52 -12.36 19.17
C ALA A 165 -0.15 -13.49 18.40
N PHE A 166 0.60 -14.53 18.02
CA PHE A 166 0.13 -15.65 17.21
C PHE A 166 0.43 -17.03 17.84
N PRO A 167 -0.16 -17.37 19.00
CA PRO A 167 -0.01 -18.71 19.61
C PRO A 167 -0.48 -19.86 18.70
N GLN A 168 -1.26 -19.54 17.66
CA GLN A 168 -1.78 -20.42 16.63
C GLN A 168 -0.95 -20.38 15.32
N ALA A 169 0.32 -19.94 15.35
CA ALA A 169 1.16 -19.81 14.15
C ALA A 169 1.19 -21.07 13.26
N ALA A 170 1.17 -22.27 13.83
CA ALA A 170 1.13 -23.53 13.07
C ALA A 170 -0.12 -23.65 12.18
N LEU A 171 -1.27 -23.15 12.64
CA LEU A 171 -2.50 -23.09 11.84
C LEU A 171 -2.35 -22.05 10.74
N LEU A 172 -1.90 -20.84 11.09
CA LEU A 172 -1.78 -19.74 10.12
C LEU A 172 -0.81 -20.09 8.99
N LYS A 173 0.33 -20.69 9.33
CA LYS A 173 1.38 -21.11 8.38
C LYS A 173 1.02 -22.34 7.55
N ASN A 174 -0.08 -23.02 7.83
CA ASN A 174 -0.51 -24.17 7.03
C ASN A 174 -0.88 -23.73 5.60
N THR A 175 -0.43 -24.46 4.58
CA THR A 175 -0.70 -24.12 3.18
C THR A 175 -2.19 -24.20 2.80
N GLN A 176 -2.99 -24.99 3.52
CA GLN A 176 -4.45 -25.04 3.41
C GLN A 176 -5.16 -23.89 4.13
N ALA A 177 -4.43 -23.08 4.90
CA ALA A 177 -4.90 -21.84 5.51
C ALA A 177 -4.17 -20.65 4.86
N LEU A 178 -3.45 -19.82 5.63
CA LEU A 178 -2.80 -18.61 5.11
C LEU A 178 -1.37 -18.86 4.61
N GLY A 179 -0.82 -20.07 4.73
CA GLY A 179 0.60 -20.34 4.49
C GLY A 179 1.09 -19.98 3.08
N ARG A 180 0.19 -19.95 2.10
CA ARG A 180 0.49 -19.52 0.73
C ARG A 180 0.14 -18.06 0.45
N LEU A 181 -0.48 -17.33 1.35
CA LEU A 181 -0.76 -15.91 1.16
C LEU A 181 0.55 -15.13 1.06
N ASN A 182 0.66 -14.24 0.07
CA ASN A 182 1.77 -13.29 -0.01
C ASN A 182 1.54 -12.16 0.99
N VAL A 183 2.57 -11.86 1.77
CA VAL A 183 2.59 -10.83 2.81
C VAL A 183 3.87 -10.00 2.67
N THR A 184 3.84 -8.76 3.18
CA THR A 184 5.03 -7.91 3.19
C THR A 184 5.98 -8.28 4.31
N ASN A 185 7.29 -8.32 4.02
CA ASN A 185 8.35 -8.41 5.01
C ASN A 185 8.88 -7.05 5.51
N LYS A 186 8.18 -5.94 5.17
CA LYS A 186 8.59 -4.56 5.48
C LYS A 186 7.71 -3.87 6.51
N LEU A 187 6.70 -4.57 7.02
CA LEU A 187 5.77 -4.06 8.01
C LEU A 187 5.28 -5.21 8.90
N GLY A 188 5.13 -4.94 10.20
CA GLY A 188 4.48 -5.87 11.13
C GLY A 188 5.35 -6.32 12.30
N ASP A 189 6.65 -6.06 12.26
CA ASP A 189 7.57 -6.13 13.41
C ASP A 189 7.50 -4.79 14.16
N ILE A 190 6.74 -4.75 15.25
CA ILE A 190 6.37 -3.51 15.97
C ILE A 190 7.42 -3.16 17.02
N ASP A 191 8.07 -4.15 17.62
CA ASP A 191 9.07 -3.96 18.66
C ASP A 191 10.54 -4.10 18.16
N GLY A 192 10.74 -4.54 16.92
CA GLY A 192 12.02 -4.57 16.22
C GLY A 192 12.87 -5.79 16.55
N ASP A 193 12.28 -6.87 17.05
CA ASP A 193 13.01 -8.07 17.45
C ASP A 193 13.23 -9.10 16.31
N GLY A 194 12.61 -8.84 15.16
CA GLY A 194 12.74 -9.62 13.93
C GLY A 194 11.68 -10.70 13.74
N ASP A 195 10.72 -10.83 14.64
CA ASP A 195 9.46 -11.51 14.36
C ASP A 195 8.30 -10.54 14.11
N PHE A 196 7.18 -11.06 13.59
CA PHE A 196 6.06 -10.24 13.17
C PHE A 196 4.91 -10.35 14.19
N ASP A 197 4.58 -9.23 14.82
CA ASP A 197 3.39 -9.03 15.67
C ASP A 197 2.10 -8.85 14.88
N GLN A 198 2.22 -8.43 13.62
CA GLN A 198 1.11 -8.12 12.73
C GLN A 198 1.39 -8.62 11.32
N ILE A 199 0.36 -9.18 10.69
CA ILE A 199 0.44 -9.72 9.34
C ILE A 199 -0.22 -8.76 8.36
N TYR A 200 0.53 -8.32 7.35
CA TYR A 200 0.06 -7.42 6.30
C TYR A 200 0.06 -8.11 4.94
N ALA A 201 -1.13 -8.34 4.39
CA ALA A 201 -1.32 -8.95 3.08
C ALA A 201 -1.43 -7.89 1.99
N PHE A 202 -0.92 -8.21 0.81
CA PHE A 202 -1.09 -7.34 -0.36
C PHE A 202 -2.53 -7.35 -0.85
N GLY A 203 -2.99 -6.17 -1.27
CA GLY A 203 -4.35 -5.99 -1.72
C GLY A 203 -5.40 -6.09 -0.59
N ALA A 204 -6.57 -5.52 -0.90
CA ALA A 204 -7.76 -5.46 -0.06
C ALA A 204 -8.94 -4.98 -0.93
N ALA A 205 -10.15 -5.01 -0.37
CA ALA A 205 -11.31 -4.41 -1.04
C ALA A 205 -11.03 -2.94 -1.45
N PRO A 206 -11.42 -2.52 -2.67
CA PRO A 206 -11.27 -1.14 -3.13
C PRO A 206 -11.94 -0.13 -2.19
N LEU A 207 -11.49 1.13 -2.24
CA LEU A 207 -12.09 2.23 -1.49
C LEU A 207 -12.84 3.19 -2.40
N ALA A 208 -13.89 3.77 -1.85
CA ALA A 208 -14.47 5.02 -2.32
C ALA A 208 -14.46 6.01 -1.15
N PHE A 209 -13.94 7.21 -1.38
CA PHE A 209 -13.93 8.31 -0.41
C PHE A 209 -14.04 9.67 -1.10
#